data_AF-A0A963S3G5-F1
#
_entry.id   AF-A0A963S3G5-F1
#
_cell.length_a   1.000
_cell.length_b   1.000
_cell.length_c   1.000
_cell.angle_alpha   90.00
_cell.angle_beta   90.00
_cell.angle_gamma   90.00
#
_symmetry.space_group_name_H-M   'P 1'
#
loop_
_entity.id
_entity.type
_entity.pdbx_description
1 polymer ?
#
loop_
_entity_poly.entity_id
_entity_poly.type
_entity_poly.pdbx_seq_one_letter_code
_entity_poly.pdbx_strand_id
1 'polypeptide(L)'
;MEADSGYVPTGYDVIVVGSGAAGLTAALALAERLKVLVLAKGSLTGGSTAWAQGGIAAVLDAGDTFENHIRDTMVAGAGLNRQETVEFVIERAP
;
A
#
# COMPACT_ATOMS: atom_id res chain seq x y z
N MET A 1 -30.03 -13.64 10.06
CA MET A 1 -28.75 -12.96 10.22
C MET A 1 -28.91 -11.61 9.53
N GLU A 2 -29.44 -10.65 10.28
CA GLU A 2 -29.73 -9.31 9.77
C GLU A 2 -28.42 -8.60 9.44
N ALA A 3 -28.36 -7.96 8.28
CA ALA A 3 -27.30 -7.04 7.96
C ALA A 3 -27.43 -5.86 8.94
N ASP A 4 -26.40 -5.69 9.77
CA ASP A 4 -26.19 -4.52 10.60
C ASP A 4 -26.28 -3.27 9.73
N SER A 5 -27.42 -2.57 9.79
CA SER A 5 -27.58 -1.23 9.24
C SER A 5 -26.85 -0.27 10.18
N GLY A 6 -25.53 -0.47 10.28
CA GLY A 6 -24.63 0.25 11.14
C GLY A 6 -24.69 1.73 10.81
N TYR A 7 -25.00 2.54 11.81
CA TYR A 7 -24.89 3.99 11.75
C TYR A 7 -23.51 4.37 11.22
N VAL A 8 -23.44 4.96 10.03
CA VAL A 8 -22.21 5.53 9.48
C VAL A 8 -22.16 6.98 9.94
N PRO A 9 -21.24 7.36 10.84
CA PRO A 9 -21.09 8.74 11.27
C PRO A 9 -21.03 9.71 10.07
N THR A 10 -21.87 10.73 10.07
CA THR A 10 -21.91 11.75 9.02
C THR A 10 -20.79 12.77 9.24
N GLY A 11 -19.59 12.42 8.79
CA GLY A 11 -18.44 13.31 8.78
C GLY A 11 -17.15 12.52 8.81
N TYR A 12 -16.43 12.54 7.68
CA TYR A 12 -15.09 12.00 7.53
C TYR A 12 -14.26 13.05 6.81
N ASP A 13 -12.99 13.17 7.19
CA ASP A 13 -12.05 14.05 6.53
C ASP A 13 -11.48 13.39 5.26
N VAL A 14 -11.34 12.05 5.28
CA VAL A 14 -10.80 11.26 4.17
C VAL A 14 -11.62 9.98 3.97
N ILE A 15 -11.87 9.63 2.71
CA ILE A 15 -12.43 8.33 2.32
C ILE A 15 -11.39 7.56 1.51
N VAL A 16 -11.02 6.37 1.99
CA VAL A 16 -10.14 5.42 1.31
C VAL A 16 -10.98 4.32 0.68
N VAL A 17 -10.95 4.22 -0.65
CA VAL A 17 -11.67 3.17 -1.39
C VAL A 17 -10.73 2.02 -1.69
N GLY A 18 -10.82 0.95 -0.90
CA GLY A 18 -10.00 -0.25 -0.99
C GLY A 18 -9.34 -0.59 0.35
N SER A 19 -9.52 -1.83 0.81
CA SER A 19 -8.98 -2.34 2.08
C SER A 19 -7.75 -3.25 1.89
N GLY A 20 -7.02 -3.09 0.78
CA GLY A 20 -5.74 -3.76 0.57
C GLY A 20 -4.59 -3.09 1.35
N ALA A 21 -3.37 -3.60 1.20
CA ALA A 21 -2.17 -3.08 1.87
C ALA A 21 -2.06 -1.54 1.70
N ALA A 22 -2.10 -1.03 0.47
CA ALA A 22 -2.00 0.41 0.21
C ALA A 22 -3.07 1.23 0.94
N GLY A 23 -4.33 0.79 0.89
CA GLY A 23 -5.45 1.52 1.48
C GLY A 23 -5.41 1.51 3.01
N LEU A 24 -5.14 0.36 3.62
CA LEU A 24 -5.03 0.26 5.08
C LEU A 24 -3.79 0.97 5.62
N THR A 25 -2.65 0.91 4.93
CA THR A 25 -1.45 1.67 5.30
C THR A 25 -1.72 3.18 5.26
N ALA A 26 -2.35 3.68 4.20
CA ALA A 26 -2.74 5.08 4.11
C ALA A 26 -3.75 5.47 5.20
N ALA A 27 -4.74 4.62 5.45
CA ALA A 27 -5.75 4.87 6.47
C ALA A 27 -5.13 4.95 7.88
N LEU A 28 -4.19 4.05 8.22
CA LEU A 28 -3.48 4.06 9.49
C LEU A 28 -2.67 5.35 9.68
N ALA A 29 -1.90 5.75 8.67
CA ALA A 29 -1.09 6.97 8.73
C ALA A 29 -1.95 8.24 8.88
N LEU A 30 -3.10 8.31 8.20
CA LEU A 30 -4.00 9.46 8.25
C LEU A 30 -4.85 9.49 9.53
N ALA A 31 -5.20 8.32 10.07
CA ALA A 31 -6.02 8.18 11.27
C ALA A 31 -5.35 8.74 12.55
N GLU A 32 -4.04 9.00 12.52
CA GLU A 32 -3.35 9.72 13.60
C GLU A 32 -3.89 11.14 13.81
N ARG A 33 -4.48 11.76 12.78
CA ARG A 33 -4.88 13.17 12.79
C ARG A 33 -6.27 13.43 12.21
N LEU A 34 -6.81 12.50 11.44
CA LEU A 34 -8.03 12.68 10.63
C LEU A 34 -9.01 11.55 10.89
N LYS A 35 -10.31 11.81 10.70
CA LYS A 35 -11.35 10.80 10.74
C LYS A 35 -11.47 10.15 9.36
N VAL A 36 -11.01 8.91 9.24
CA VAL A 36 -10.91 8.18 7.98
C VAL A 36 -12.02 7.12 7.85
N LEU A 37 -12.72 7.11 6.72
CA LEU A 37 -13.60 6.01 6.32
C LEU A 37 -12.88 5.09 5.33
N VAL A 38 -12.84 3.79 5.61
CA VAL A 38 -12.33 2.78 4.65
C VAL A 38 -13.51 2.02 4.08
N LEU A 39 -13.58 1.96 2.75
CA LEU A 39 -14.58 1.21 2.02
C LEU A 39 -13.96 -0.02 1.35
N ALA A 40 -14.66 -1.15 1.41
CA ALA A 40 -14.30 -2.36 0.69
C ALA A 40 -15.51 -2.86 -0.11
N LYS A 41 -15.26 -3.45 -1.27
CA LYS A 41 -16.32 -4.04 -2.12
C LYS A 41 -16.99 -5.25 -1.46
N GLY A 42 -16.27 -5.95 -0.59
CA GLY A 42 -16.72 -7.13 0.14
C GLY A 42 -16.12 -7.16 1.53
N SER A 43 -15.66 -8.32 2.01
CA SER A 43 -14.93 -8.40 3.27
C SER A 43 -13.66 -7.55 3.21
N LEU A 44 -13.25 -6.98 4.35
CA LEU A 44 -12.04 -6.15 4.44
C LEU A 44 -10.78 -6.93 4.00
N THR A 45 -10.75 -8.24 4.21
CA THR A 45 -9.65 -9.14 3.83
C THR A 45 -9.84 -9.81 2.46
N GLY A 46 -10.89 -9.48 1.71
CA GLY A 46 -11.25 -10.14 0.45
C GLY A 46 -10.42 -9.73 -0.77
N GLY A 47 -9.46 -8.82 -0.62
CA GLY A 47 -8.60 -8.34 -1.71
C GLY A 47 -7.34 -9.20 -1.93
N SER A 48 -6.54 -8.86 -2.95
CA SER A 48 -5.34 -9.62 -3.35
C SER A 48 -4.24 -9.66 -2.28
N THR A 49 -4.18 -8.66 -1.39
CA THR A 49 -3.14 -8.56 -0.34
C THR A 49 -3.08 -9.81 0.54
N ALA A 50 -4.22 -10.37 0.93
CA ALA A 50 -4.27 -11.56 1.79
C ALA A 50 -3.76 -12.84 1.10
N TRP A 51 -3.63 -12.82 -0.23
CA TRP A 51 -3.22 -13.97 -1.05
C TRP A 51 -1.77 -13.86 -1.54
N ALA A 52 -1.03 -12.80 -1.20
CA ALA A 52 0.35 -12.63 -1.62
C ALA A 52 1.26 -13.67 -0.95
N GLN A 53 2.07 -14.38 -1.76
CA GLN A 53 2.91 -15.49 -1.29
C GLN A 53 4.42 -15.22 -1.34
N GLY A 54 4.86 -14.38 -2.28
CA GLY A 54 6.30 -14.18 -2.54
C GLY A 54 7.02 -13.48 -1.39
N GLY A 55 6.68 -12.21 -1.17
CA GLY A 55 7.32 -11.37 -0.16
C GLY A 55 7.32 -9.89 -0.56
N ILE A 56 7.95 -9.07 0.25
CA ILE A 56 8.20 -7.64 -0.02
C ILE A 56 9.69 -7.49 -0.26
N ALA A 57 10.07 -6.96 -1.42
CA ALA A 57 11.48 -6.72 -1.75
C ALA A 57 11.97 -5.42 -1.09
N ALA A 58 13.10 -5.49 -0.39
CA ALA A 58 13.76 -4.36 0.23
C ALA A 58 15.27 -4.65 0.33
N VAL A 59 16.08 -3.59 0.31
CA VAL A 59 17.54 -3.69 0.47
C VAL A 59 17.85 -3.80 1.96
N LEU A 60 18.03 -5.03 2.45
CA LEU A 60 18.27 -5.32 3.87
C LEU A 60 19.59 -6.06 4.13
N ASP A 61 20.15 -6.70 3.11
CA ASP A 61 21.37 -7.48 3.23
C ASP A 61 22.62 -6.64 2.96
N ALA A 62 23.74 -6.98 3.60
CA ALA A 62 25.00 -6.24 3.45
C ALA A 62 25.58 -6.31 2.02
N GLY A 63 25.18 -7.31 1.24
CA GLY A 63 25.56 -7.46 -0.16
C GLY A 63 24.63 -6.76 -1.17
N ASP A 64 23.48 -6.26 -0.72
CA ASP A 64 22.51 -5.58 -1.57
C ASP A 64 22.66 -4.05 -1.46
N THR A 65 22.39 -3.33 -2.54
CA THR A 65 22.47 -1.86 -2.55
C THR A 65 21.28 -1.25 -3.25
N PHE A 66 20.93 -0.01 -2.87
CA PHE A 66 19.85 0.72 -3.53
C PHE A 66 20.09 0.84 -5.04
N GLU A 67 21.33 1.10 -5.47
CA GLU A 67 21.68 1.24 -6.88
C GLU A 67 21.44 -0.05 -7.67
N ASN A 68 21.78 -1.21 -7.09
CA ASN A 68 21.52 -2.51 -7.72
C ASN A 68 20.01 -2.73 -7.89
N HIS A 69 19.22 -2.51 -6.84
CA HIS A 69 17.77 -2.67 -6.88
C HIS A 69 17.09 -1.67 -7.84
N ILE A 70 17.54 -0.41 -7.86
CA ILE A 70 17.07 0.62 -8.80
C ILE A 70 17.33 0.18 -10.23
N ARG A 71 18.57 -0.25 -10.55
CA ARG A 71 18.93 -0.73 -11.88
C ARG A 71 18.04 -1.89 -12.30
N ASP A 72 17.87 -2.89 -11.44
CA ASP A 72 17.09 -4.09 -11.75
C ASP A 72 15.61 -3.72 -12.01
N THR A 73 15.05 -2.80 -11.23
CA THR A 73 13.69 -2.27 -11.44
C THR A 73 13.56 -1.53 -12.77
N MET A 74 14.55 -0.70 -13.13
CA MET A 74 14.57 0.03 -14.40
C MET A 74 14.67 -0.88 -15.61
N VAL A 75 15.50 -1.92 -15.53
CA VAL A 75 15.63 -2.94 -16.57
C VAL A 75 14.33 -3.74 -16.71
N ALA A 76 13.74 -4.19 -15.60
CA ALA A 76 12.49 -4.95 -15.61
C ALA A 76 11.31 -4.14 -16.16
N GLY A 77 11.28 -2.83 -15.92
CA GLY A 77 10.28 -1.93 -16.50
C GLY A 77 10.59 -1.45 -17.92
N ALA A 78 11.61 -2.02 -18.58
CA ALA A 78 12.01 -1.69 -19.95
C ALA A 78 12.24 -0.18 -20.21
N GLY A 79 12.73 0.54 -19.19
CA GLY A 79 12.95 1.99 -19.26
C GLY A 79 11.68 2.85 -19.28
N LEU A 80 10.49 2.27 -19.07
CA LEU A 80 9.20 3.00 -19.04
C LEU A 80 8.86 3.55 -17.64
N ASN A 81 9.61 3.15 -16.62
CA ASN A 81 9.45 3.70 -15.28
C ASN A 81 9.88 5.17 -15.24
N ARG A 82 9.34 5.91 -14.26
CA ARG A 82 9.88 7.22 -13.89
C ARG A 82 10.99 7.00 -12.88
N GLN A 83 12.23 7.32 -13.26
CA GLN A 83 13.43 7.10 -12.43
C GLN A 83 13.26 7.62 -11.00
N GLU A 84 12.83 8.88 -10.85
CA GLU A 84 12.61 9.52 -9.55
C GLU A 84 11.63 8.75 -8.65
N THR A 85 10.62 8.09 -9.23
CA THR A 85 9.66 7.27 -8.47
C THR A 85 10.28 5.96 -8.02
N VAL A 86 11.10 5.34 -8.86
CA VAL A 86 11.81 4.09 -8.53
C VAL A 86 12.80 4.33 -7.39
N GLU A 87 13.62 5.37 -7.49
CA GLU A 87 14.54 5.79 -6.43
C GLU A 87 13.79 6.08 -5.13
N PHE A 88 12.73 6.89 -5.20
CA PHE A 88 11.94 7.26 -4.02
C PHE A 88 11.39 6.06 -3.25
N VAL A 89 10.85 5.07 -3.97
CA VAL A 89 10.23 3.87 -3.39
C VAL A 89 11.28 2.93 -2.80
N ILE A 90 12.37 2.67 -3.53
CA ILE A 90 13.39 1.70 -3.11
C ILE A 90 14.16 2.19 -1.88
N GLU A 91 14.53 3.47 -1.84
CA GLU A 91 15.26 4.05 -0.70
C GLU A 91 14.46 4.10 0.61
N ARG A 92 13.12 3.98 0.54
CA ARG A 92 12.20 4.05 1.70
C ARG A 92 11.59 2.71 2.08
N ALA A 93 12.01 1.63 1.43
CA ALA A 93 11.51 0.29 1.69
C ALA A 93 12.07 -0.36 2.98
N PRO A 94 13.35 -0.18 3.37
CA PRO A 94 13.89 -0.66 4.65
C PRO A 94 13.25 0.02 5.87
#